data_AF-A0A954HQK0-F1
#
_entry.id   AF-A0A954HQK0-F1
#
_cell.length_a   1.000
_cell.length_b   1.000
_cell.length_c   1.000
_cell.angle_alpha   90.00
_cell.angle_beta   90.00
_cell.angle_gamma   90.00
#
_symmetry.space_group_name_H-M   'P 1'
#
loop_
_entity.id
_entity.type
_entity.pdbx_description
1 polymer ?
#
loop_
_entity_poly.entity_id
_entity_poly.type
_entity_poly.pdbx_seq_one_letter_code
_entity_poly.pdbx_strand_id
1 'polypeptide(L)'
;VGDSTTQLLSHIESIQLPHAFIIQTPSTLTAPLVALLPEIFGDDDPRVTQTAKLLPSVTTVTLSGLLPPDKLRLEIAADSPEAATAIAELLNGWTSSRLKENAKTLQTEANGPSVVLKSDSMDQTLAIFDCIRQLTAPARHRAQRMSTMNSLKQIGLAMHNFHDTYGHFPPQALVDKDGKRLLSWRVLILPYLDNLPLYQQFHLDEPWDSPHNIKLVSSMPFAYRGSQTDEQAIKAGRTRMTAPLTKDSVFGRPGSGMKIQSILDGTSNTLMIVEAAPDQTFIWTKPDDVVIPAENPLAVLLDAAVQGFHAVLCDGSARLIPQSIDSATLKALLSVDGGERIDFDKL
;
A
#
# COMPACT_ATOMS: atom_id res chain seq x y z
N VAL A 1 14.88 4.64 8.41
CA VAL A 1 15.30 3.99 7.16
C VAL A 1 16.63 3.29 7.41
N GLY A 2 16.62 1.99 7.69
CA GLY A 2 17.84 1.26 8.02
C GLY A 2 17.69 -0.10 8.71
N ASP A 3 16.47 -0.59 8.97
CA ASP A 3 16.33 -1.70 9.93
C ASP A 3 15.31 -2.80 9.57
N SER A 4 14.53 -2.70 8.49
CA SER A 4 13.60 -3.81 8.14
C SER A 4 14.33 -4.98 7.48
N THR A 5 15.33 -4.71 6.63
CA THR A 5 16.23 -5.74 6.10
C THR A 5 17.09 -6.31 7.21
N THR A 6 17.60 -5.45 8.10
CA THR A 6 18.47 -5.82 9.23
C THR A 6 17.72 -6.60 10.31
N GLN A 7 16.44 -6.28 10.60
CA GLN A 7 15.60 -7.04 11.52
C GLN A 7 15.10 -8.35 10.93
N LEU A 8 14.78 -8.39 9.63
CA LEU A 8 14.48 -9.66 8.96
C LEU A 8 15.72 -10.56 8.96
N LEU A 9 16.90 -10.00 8.66
CA LEU A 9 18.18 -10.71 8.75
C LEU A 9 18.48 -11.16 10.18
N SER A 10 18.27 -10.33 11.21
CA SER A 10 18.54 -10.70 12.61
C SER A 10 17.55 -11.74 13.17
N HIS A 11 16.28 -11.71 12.75
CA HIS A 11 15.31 -12.76 13.06
C HIS A 11 15.65 -14.07 12.35
N ILE A 12 16.08 -13.99 11.09
CA ILE A 12 16.52 -15.16 10.32
C ILE A 12 17.84 -15.73 10.89
N GLU A 13 18.79 -14.87 11.33
CA GLU A 13 20.02 -15.26 12.03
C GLU A 13 19.74 -15.96 13.37
N SER A 14 18.66 -15.57 14.06
CA SER A 14 18.26 -16.19 15.35
C SER A 14 17.61 -17.56 15.19
N ILE A 15 17.13 -17.91 13.99
CA ILE A 15 16.50 -19.19 13.68
C ILE A 15 17.57 -20.11 13.07
N GLN A 16 18.29 -20.85 13.91
CA GLN A 16 19.16 -21.95 13.47
C GLN A 16 18.32 -23.17 13.07
N LEU A 17 17.64 -23.07 11.93
CA LEU A 17 17.12 -24.23 11.24
C LEU A 17 17.53 -24.10 9.78
N PRO A 18 18.40 -24.97 9.24
CA PRO A 18 18.88 -24.90 7.86
C PRO A 18 17.74 -25.29 6.91
N HIS A 19 16.79 -24.38 6.73
CA HIS A 19 15.70 -24.53 5.79
C HIS A 19 16.20 -24.08 4.43
N ALA A 20 16.24 -25.02 3.49
CA ALA A 20 16.31 -24.67 2.09
C ALA A 20 14.98 -24.05 1.68
N PHE A 21 15.03 -22.93 0.97
CA PHE A 21 13.87 -22.37 0.32
C PHE A 21 14.02 -22.46 -1.19
N ILE A 22 12.88 -22.64 -1.87
CA ILE A 22 12.78 -22.60 -3.33
C ILE A 22 11.53 -21.78 -3.65
N ILE A 23 11.72 -20.66 -4.34
CA ILE A 23 10.66 -19.80 -4.85
C ILE A 23 10.69 -19.93 -6.37
N GLN A 24 9.62 -20.47 -6.95
CA GLN A 24 9.51 -20.68 -8.39
C GLN A 24 8.34 -19.90 -8.94
N THR A 25 8.57 -19.18 -10.04
CA THR A 25 7.52 -18.44 -10.74
C THR A 25 6.84 -19.33 -11.78
N PRO A 26 5.49 -19.30 -11.89
CA PRO A 26 4.81 -19.95 -13.00
C PRO A 26 5.01 -19.18 -14.30
N SER A 27 5.05 -19.90 -15.43
CA SER A 27 5.18 -19.35 -16.78
C SER A 27 4.06 -18.39 -17.18
N THR A 28 2.94 -18.36 -16.44
CA THR A 28 1.83 -17.42 -16.65
C THR A 28 2.15 -15.98 -16.25
N LEU A 29 3.21 -15.76 -15.45
CA LEU A 29 3.60 -14.41 -15.00
C LEU A 29 4.35 -13.60 -16.06
N THR A 30 4.73 -14.19 -17.18
CA THR A 30 5.53 -13.56 -18.23
C THR A 30 4.84 -12.33 -18.83
N ALA A 31 3.56 -12.44 -19.21
CA ALA A 31 2.82 -11.32 -19.80
C ALA A 31 2.62 -10.14 -18.81
N PRO A 32 2.22 -10.36 -17.54
CA PRO A 32 2.21 -9.32 -16.52
C PRO A 32 3.56 -8.62 -16.31
N LEU A 33 4.68 -9.36 -16.38
CA LEU A 33 6.02 -8.80 -16.21
C LEU A 33 6.43 -7.93 -17.40
N VAL A 34 6.10 -8.30 -18.64
CA VAL A 34 6.35 -7.46 -19.83
C VAL A 34 5.65 -6.11 -19.71
N ALA A 35 4.41 -6.09 -19.22
CA ALA A 35 3.63 -4.86 -19.04
C ALA A 35 4.18 -3.90 -17.98
N LEU A 36 5.17 -4.32 -17.19
CA LEU A 36 5.85 -3.50 -16.19
C LEU A 36 7.18 -2.93 -16.70
N LEU A 37 7.75 -3.47 -17.78
CA LEU A 37 9.05 -3.05 -18.30
C LEU A 37 9.14 -1.53 -18.57
N PRO A 38 8.13 -0.87 -19.17
CA PRO A 38 8.22 0.57 -19.40
C PRO A 38 8.26 1.38 -18.10
N GLU A 39 7.59 0.94 -17.04
CA GLU A 39 7.67 1.57 -15.71
C GLU A 39 9.03 1.33 -15.01
N ILE A 40 9.74 0.25 -15.37
CA ILE A 40 11.07 -0.09 -14.81
C ILE A 40 12.17 0.71 -15.53
N PHE A 41 12.04 0.90 -16.84
CA PHE A 41 13.10 1.36 -17.74
C PHE A 41 12.89 2.75 -18.33
N GLY A 42 11.65 3.20 -18.43
CA GLY A 42 11.24 4.30 -19.30
C GLY A 42 10.77 3.78 -20.66
N ASP A 43 9.76 4.43 -21.24
CA ASP A 43 9.08 3.97 -22.47
C ASP A 43 10.03 3.83 -23.67
N ASP A 44 11.02 4.72 -23.79
CA ASP A 44 11.96 4.76 -24.93
C ASP A 44 13.25 3.97 -24.71
N ASP A 45 13.36 3.23 -23.61
CA ASP A 45 14.57 2.49 -23.31
C ASP A 45 14.70 1.24 -24.20
N PRO A 46 15.81 1.06 -24.95
CA PRO A 46 16.01 -0.10 -25.81
C PRO A 46 15.86 -1.45 -25.09
N ARG A 47 16.12 -1.47 -23.78
CA ARG A 47 15.99 -2.66 -22.92
C ARG A 47 14.53 -3.08 -22.77
N VAL A 48 13.55 -2.18 -22.85
CA VAL A 48 12.12 -2.57 -22.83
C VAL A 48 11.83 -3.49 -24.00
N THR A 49 12.19 -3.07 -25.21
CA THR A 49 11.96 -3.84 -26.43
C THR A 49 12.78 -5.12 -26.45
N GLN A 50 14.03 -5.08 -26.00
CA GLN A 50 14.90 -6.26 -25.97
C GLN A 50 14.42 -7.29 -24.94
N THR A 51 14.04 -6.85 -23.74
CA THR A 51 13.55 -7.74 -22.67
C THR A 51 12.17 -8.33 -23.02
N ALA A 52 11.29 -7.53 -23.63
CA ALA A 52 9.97 -7.99 -24.08
C ALA A 52 10.05 -9.10 -25.15
N LYS A 53 11.09 -9.09 -26.00
CA LYS A 53 11.32 -10.16 -26.99
C LYS A 53 11.82 -11.47 -26.38
N LEU A 54 12.57 -11.39 -25.28
CA LEU A 54 13.19 -12.54 -24.63
C LEU A 54 12.32 -13.16 -23.53
N LEU A 55 11.45 -12.37 -22.90
CA LEU A 55 10.58 -12.86 -21.82
C LEU A 55 9.72 -14.08 -22.21
N PRO A 56 9.08 -14.14 -23.39
CA PRO A 56 8.29 -15.30 -23.80
C PRO A 56 9.07 -16.62 -23.83
N SER A 57 10.38 -16.56 -24.06
CA SER A 57 11.25 -17.74 -24.04
C SER A 57 11.61 -18.18 -22.62
N VAL A 58 11.33 -17.39 -21.58
CA VAL A 58 11.52 -17.78 -20.18
C VAL A 58 10.39 -18.71 -19.75
N THR A 59 10.75 -19.94 -19.42
CA THR A 59 9.79 -20.96 -18.95
C THR A 59 9.60 -20.90 -17.44
N THR A 60 10.69 -20.67 -16.70
CA THR A 60 10.69 -20.70 -15.23
C THR A 60 11.76 -19.77 -14.68
N VAL A 61 11.44 -19.03 -13.61
CA VAL A 61 12.45 -18.37 -12.76
C VAL A 61 12.40 -18.96 -11.37
N THR A 62 13.54 -19.45 -10.89
CA THR A 62 13.69 -20.13 -9.59
C THR A 62 14.73 -19.42 -8.74
N LEU A 63 14.35 -18.94 -7.57
CA LEU A 63 15.26 -18.44 -6.54
C LEU A 63 15.37 -19.47 -5.41
N SER A 64 16.58 -19.85 -5.05
CA SER A 64 16.84 -20.86 -4.03
C SER A 64 18.03 -20.50 -3.15
N GLY A 65 18.01 -20.98 -1.89
CA GLY A 65 19.07 -20.72 -0.92
C GLY A 65 18.81 -21.41 0.42
N LEU A 66 19.74 -21.22 1.36
CA LEU A 66 19.58 -21.59 2.76
C LEU A 66 19.14 -20.38 3.58
N LEU A 67 18.57 -20.61 4.77
CA LEU A 67 18.27 -19.56 5.75
C LEU A 67 19.23 -19.68 6.96
N PRO A 68 19.88 -18.58 7.42
CA PRO A 68 19.97 -17.28 6.75
C PRO A 68 20.61 -17.32 5.36
N PRO A 69 20.20 -16.42 4.44
CA PRO A 69 20.69 -16.44 3.07
C PRO A 69 22.12 -15.90 3.00
N ASP A 70 23.10 -16.80 3.11
CA ASP A 70 24.51 -16.48 2.89
C ASP A 70 24.83 -16.48 1.39
N LYS A 71 24.22 -17.44 0.68
CA LYS A 71 24.38 -17.71 -0.74
C LYS A 71 23.03 -17.97 -1.39
N LEU A 72 22.86 -17.45 -2.60
CA LEU A 72 21.65 -17.59 -3.39
C LEU A 72 21.97 -18.14 -4.76
N ARG A 73 21.01 -18.86 -5.31
CA ARG A 73 21.00 -19.31 -6.70
C ARG A 73 19.70 -18.84 -7.35
N LEU A 74 19.84 -17.98 -8.34
CA LEU A 74 18.77 -17.58 -9.24
C LEU A 74 18.97 -18.29 -10.58
N GLU A 75 18.02 -19.13 -10.96
CA GLU A 75 18.01 -19.86 -12.23
C GLU A 75 16.86 -19.38 -13.10
N ILE A 76 17.16 -19.06 -14.36
CA ILE A 76 16.19 -18.68 -15.38
C ILE A 76 16.27 -19.74 -16.48
N ALA A 77 15.26 -20.59 -16.55
CA ALA A 77 15.14 -21.59 -17.61
C ALA A 77 14.50 -20.97 -18.85
N ALA A 78 15.07 -21.26 -20.01
CA ALA A 78 14.58 -20.85 -21.32
C ALA A 78 14.10 -22.05 -22.15
N ASP A 79 13.34 -21.78 -23.20
CA ASP A 79 12.88 -22.77 -24.18
C ASP A 79 14.00 -23.31 -25.08
N SER A 80 15.13 -22.59 -25.18
CA SER A 80 16.26 -22.87 -26.07
C SER A 80 17.59 -22.34 -25.51
N PRO A 81 18.73 -22.98 -25.82
CA PRO A 81 20.07 -22.48 -25.45
C PRO A 81 20.41 -21.11 -26.03
N GLU A 82 19.90 -20.80 -27.23
CA GLU A 82 20.09 -19.50 -27.89
C GLU A 82 19.38 -18.40 -27.11
N ALA A 83 18.14 -18.65 -26.66
CA ALA A 83 17.41 -17.73 -25.80
C ALA A 83 18.09 -17.55 -24.45
N ALA A 84 18.57 -18.64 -23.83
CA ALA A 84 19.34 -18.57 -22.59
C ALA A 84 20.61 -17.69 -22.74
N THR A 85 21.33 -17.83 -23.86
CA THR A 85 22.51 -17.01 -24.14
C THR A 85 22.16 -15.52 -24.26
N ALA A 86 21.11 -15.19 -25.01
CA ALA A 86 20.65 -13.81 -25.14
C ALA A 86 20.15 -13.21 -23.81
N ILE A 87 19.50 -14.01 -22.96
CA ILE A 87 19.09 -13.61 -21.61
C ILE A 87 20.30 -13.35 -20.72
N ALA A 88 21.34 -14.19 -20.78
CA ALA A 88 22.57 -14.01 -20.02
C ALA A 88 23.30 -12.71 -20.43
N GLU A 89 23.41 -12.42 -21.72
CA GLU A 89 23.98 -11.16 -22.22
C GLU A 89 23.22 -9.93 -21.72
N LEU A 90 21.88 -9.99 -21.74
CA LEU A 90 21.02 -8.93 -21.24
C LEU A 90 21.25 -8.69 -19.74
N LEU A 91 21.30 -9.76 -18.95
CA LEU A 91 21.53 -9.69 -17.50
C LEU A 91 22.92 -9.15 -17.17
N ASN A 92 23.96 -9.56 -17.90
CA ASN A 92 25.32 -9.04 -17.75
C ASN A 92 25.40 -7.53 -18.08
N GLY A 93 24.70 -7.05 -19.11
CA GLY A 93 24.58 -5.62 -19.40
C GLY A 93 23.82 -4.85 -18.30
N TRP A 94 22.91 -5.54 -17.61
CA TRP A 94 22.12 -4.99 -16.52
C TRP A 94 22.93 -4.86 -15.22
N THR A 95 23.60 -5.94 -14.82
CA THR A 95 24.41 -6.00 -13.59
C THR A 95 25.57 -5.00 -13.65
N SER A 96 26.18 -4.82 -14.82
CA SER A 96 27.29 -3.89 -15.04
C SER A 96 26.89 -2.40 -15.02
N SER A 97 25.63 -2.05 -15.32
CA SER A 97 25.18 -0.66 -15.44
C SER A 97 24.46 -0.10 -14.21
N ARG A 98 23.79 -0.94 -13.41
CA ARG A 98 22.94 -0.49 -12.28
C ARG A 98 23.45 -0.86 -10.88
N LEU A 99 24.39 -1.79 -10.76
CA LEU A 99 24.89 -2.17 -9.45
C LEU A 99 26.12 -1.31 -9.07
N LYS A 100 26.24 -0.94 -7.78
CA LYS A 100 27.45 -0.28 -7.25
C LYS A 100 28.68 -1.17 -7.48
N GLU A 101 29.89 -0.60 -7.40
CA GLU A 101 31.16 -1.29 -7.70
C GLU A 101 31.30 -2.70 -7.09
N ASN A 102 30.65 -2.96 -5.96
CA ASN A 102 30.67 -4.24 -5.24
C ASN A 102 30.01 -5.42 -6.00
N ALA A 103 29.20 -5.17 -7.04
CA ALA A 103 28.53 -6.24 -7.80
C ALA A 103 29.10 -6.50 -9.19
N LYS A 104 30.25 -5.91 -9.53
CA LYS A 104 30.99 -6.17 -10.79
C LYS A 104 31.50 -7.62 -10.91
N THR A 105 31.25 -8.47 -9.91
CA THR A 105 31.65 -9.89 -9.85
C THR A 105 30.50 -10.88 -10.07
N LEU A 106 29.26 -10.41 -10.23
CA LEU A 106 28.14 -11.27 -10.62
C LEU A 106 28.26 -11.63 -12.11
N GLN A 107 28.87 -12.78 -12.40
CA GLN A 107 28.90 -13.34 -13.75
C GLN A 107 27.66 -14.22 -13.94
N THR A 108 26.88 -13.95 -14.99
CA THR A 108 25.82 -14.87 -15.40
C THR A 108 26.39 -15.84 -16.43
N GLU A 109 26.31 -17.14 -16.14
CA GLU A 109 26.71 -18.18 -17.09
C GLU A 109 25.47 -18.84 -17.68
N ALA A 110 25.42 -18.95 -19.01
CA ALA A 110 24.49 -19.82 -19.69
C ALA A 110 25.00 -21.27 -19.61
N ASN A 111 24.17 -22.17 -19.10
CA ASN A 111 24.44 -23.60 -19.03
C ASN A 111 23.31 -24.35 -19.75
N GLY A 112 23.50 -24.57 -21.06
CA GLY A 112 22.45 -25.12 -21.91
C GLY A 112 21.22 -24.20 -21.96
N PRO A 113 20.00 -24.69 -21.71
CA PRO A 113 18.78 -23.87 -21.72
C PRO A 113 18.58 -23.05 -20.44
N SER A 114 19.49 -23.10 -19.46
CA SER A 114 19.35 -22.34 -18.20
C SER A 114 20.41 -21.25 -18.09
N VAL A 115 20.01 -20.08 -17.60
CA VAL A 115 20.92 -19.04 -17.11
C VAL A 115 20.98 -19.12 -15.60
N VAL A 116 22.19 -19.18 -15.04
CA VAL A 116 22.36 -19.31 -13.59
C VAL A 116 23.17 -18.12 -13.07
N LEU A 117 22.59 -17.44 -12.08
CA LEU A 117 23.27 -16.48 -11.21
C LEU A 117 23.49 -17.14 -9.85
N LYS A 118 24.74 -17.17 -9.41
CA LYS A 118 25.12 -17.62 -8.06
C LYS A 118 25.76 -16.46 -7.31
N SER A 119 25.49 -16.36 -6.02
CA SER A 119 26.31 -15.54 -5.12
C SER A 119 27.27 -16.41 -4.33
N ASP A 120 28.53 -16.01 -4.33
CA ASP A 120 29.62 -16.62 -3.57
C ASP A 120 29.98 -15.80 -2.31
N SER A 121 29.45 -14.58 -2.20
CA SER A 121 29.65 -13.68 -1.06
C SER A 121 28.36 -12.98 -0.63
N MET A 122 28.32 -12.48 0.61
CA MET A 122 27.20 -11.72 1.14
C MET A 122 26.92 -10.44 0.32
N ASP A 123 27.97 -9.77 -0.17
CA ASP A 123 27.82 -8.58 -1.02
C ASP A 123 27.10 -8.91 -2.34
N GLN A 124 27.40 -10.05 -2.95
CA GLN A 124 26.71 -10.54 -4.15
C GLN A 124 25.26 -10.95 -3.84
N THR A 125 25.04 -11.58 -2.68
CA THR A 125 23.68 -11.93 -2.20
C THR A 125 22.83 -10.66 -2.04
N LEU A 126 23.36 -9.62 -1.40
CA LEU A 126 22.69 -8.33 -1.25
C LEU A 126 22.45 -7.64 -2.60
N ALA A 127 23.41 -7.71 -3.54
CA ALA A 127 23.24 -7.17 -4.88
C ALA A 127 22.12 -7.87 -5.67
N ILE A 128 21.97 -9.20 -5.55
CA ILE A 128 20.85 -9.94 -6.14
C ILE A 128 19.52 -9.47 -5.53
N PHE A 129 19.44 -9.31 -4.21
CA PHE A 129 18.24 -8.79 -3.55
C PHE A 129 17.89 -7.37 -4.02
N ASP A 130 18.87 -6.48 -4.09
CA ASP A 130 18.66 -5.11 -4.55
C ASP A 130 18.20 -5.06 -6.01
N CYS A 131 18.75 -5.93 -6.86
CA CYS A 131 18.34 -6.08 -8.25
C CYS A 131 16.87 -6.51 -8.35
N ILE A 132 16.48 -7.58 -7.64
CA ILE A 132 15.09 -8.05 -7.58
C ILE A 132 14.16 -6.97 -7.02
N ARG A 133 14.58 -6.26 -5.97
CA ARG A 133 13.81 -5.17 -5.36
C ARG A 133 13.55 -4.04 -6.35
N GLN A 134 14.55 -3.65 -7.13
CA GLN A 134 14.41 -2.62 -8.16
C GLN A 134 13.52 -3.07 -9.32
N LEU A 135 13.74 -4.28 -9.85
CA LEU A 135 12.94 -4.85 -10.94
C LEU A 135 11.47 -5.00 -10.56
N THR A 136 11.20 -5.38 -9.32
CA THR A 136 9.83 -5.58 -8.83
C THR A 136 9.19 -4.31 -8.28
N ALA A 137 9.92 -3.18 -8.20
CA ALA A 137 9.39 -1.96 -7.59
C ALA A 137 8.07 -1.50 -8.24
N PRO A 138 7.92 -1.44 -9.58
CA PRO A 138 6.65 -1.02 -10.18
C PRO A 138 5.50 -1.99 -9.88
N ALA A 139 5.75 -3.29 -9.91
CA ALA A 139 4.79 -4.32 -9.49
C ALA A 139 4.35 -4.12 -8.04
N ARG A 140 5.32 -3.86 -7.15
CA ARG A 140 5.08 -3.62 -5.71
C ARG A 140 4.27 -2.36 -5.51
N HIS A 141 4.57 -1.27 -6.24
CA HIS A 141 3.79 -0.04 -6.18
C HIS A 141 2.35 -0.26 -6.66
N ARG A 142 2.14 -0.97 -7.77
CA ARG A 142 0.79 -1.35 -8.25
C ARG A 142 0.05 -2.21 -7.21
N ALA A 143 0.70 -3.24 -6.66
CA ALA A 143 0.11 -4.10 -5.64
C ALA A 143 -0.23 -3.33 -4.35
N GLN A 144 0.62 -2.39 -3.94
CA GLN A 144 0.37 -1.51 -2.80
C GLN A 144 -0.84 -0.62 -3.04
N ARG A 145 -0.97 0.01 -4.23
CA ARG A 145 -2.16 0.80 -4.60
C ARG A 145 -3.43 -0.04 -4.55
N MET A 146 -3.40 -1.25 -5.13
CA MET A 146 -4.53 -2.18 -5.09
C MET A 146 -4.89 -2.59 -3.66
N SER A 147 -3.89 -2.85 -2.82
CA SER A 147 -4.11 -3.19 -1.41
C SER A 147 -4.78 -2.04 -0.67
N THR A 148 -4.30 -0.81 -0.84
CA THR A 148 -4.93 0.38 -0.23
C THR A 148 -6.37 0.57 -0.71
N MET A 149 -6.62 0.47 -2.02
CA MET A 149 -7.97 0.56 -2.57
C MET A 149 -8.89 -0.52 -1.98
N ASN A 150 -8.39 -1.73 -1.78
CA ASN A 150 -9.15 -2.81 -1.15
C ASN A 150 -9.45 -2.51 0.33
N SER A 151 -8.47 -2.02 1.08
CA SER A 151 -8.65 -1.56 2.46
C SER A 151 -9.72 -0.46 2.55
N LEU A 152 -9.68 0.53 1.65
CA LEU A 152 -10.70 1.59 1.58
C LEU A 152 -12.09 1.06 1.21
N LYS A 153 -12.19 0.06 0.33
CA LYS A 153 -13.46 -0.62 0.03
C LYS A 153 -13.99 -1.37 1.26
N GLN A 154 -13.12 -2.03 2.02
CA GLN A 154 -13.52 -2.70 3.28
C GLN A 154 -14.02 -1.67 4.31
N ILE A 155 -13.35 -0.53 4.43
CA ILE A 155 -13.83 0.58 5.29
C ILE A 155 -15.18 1.09 4.78
N GLY A 156 -15.32 1.36 3.49
CA GLY A 156 -16.58 1.83 2.90
C GLY A 156 -17.73 0.87 3.15
N LEU A 157 -17.53 -0.43 2.95
CA LEU A 157 -18.51 -1.47 3.27
C LEU A 157 -18.86 -1.48 4.76
N ALA A 158 -17.87 -1.38 5.65
CA ALA A 158 -18.10 -1.31 7.08
C ALA A 158 -18.90 -0.06 7.50
N MET A 159 -18.67 1.07 6.85
CA MET A 159 -19.46 2.30 7.04
C MET A 159 -20.92 2.10 6.63
N HIS A 160 -21.17 1.45 5.50
CA HIS A 160 -22.52 1.13 5.05
C HIS A 160 -23.22 0.14 6.00
N ASN A 161 -22.54 -0.92 6.45
CA ASN A 161 -23.10 -1.86 7.42
C ASN A 161 -23.44 -1.19 8.76
N PHE A 162 -22.59 -0.24 9.20
CA PHE A 162 -22.91 0.61 10.34
C PHE A 162 -24.16 1.46 10.07
N HIS A 163 -24.22 2.13 8.92
CA HIS A 163 -25.37 2.93 8.51
C HIS A 163 -26.67 2.11 8.45
N ASP A 164 -26.64 0.90 7.92
CA ASP A 164 -27.81 0.03 7.82
C ASP A 164 -28.36 -0.36 9.20
N THR A 165 -27.46 -0.46 10.19
CA THR A 165 -27.83 -0.80 11.58
C THR A 165 -28.34 0.42 12.36
N TYR A 166 -27.70 1.58 12.20
CA TYR A 166 -27.94 2.76 13.04
C TYR A 166 -28.68 3.92 12.34
N GLY A 167 -28.89 3.83 11.02
CA GLY A 167 -29.55 4.84 10.19
C GLY A 167 -28.71 6.08 9.89
N HIS A 168 -27.41 6.05 10.17
CA HIS A 168 -26.43 7.09 9.88
C HIS A 168 -25.01 6.51 9.86
N PHE A 169 -24.07 7.12 9.13
CA PHE A 169 -22.64 6.84 9.26
C PHE A 169 -22.16 7.12 10.70
N PRO A 170 -21.12 6.42 11.18
CA PRO A 170 -20.62 6.63 12.53
C PRO A 170 -20.24 8.10 12.75
N PRO A 171 -20.43 8.64 13.96
CA PRO A 171 -19.90 9.96 14.29
C PRO A 171 -18.37 9.94 14.23
N GLN A 172 -17.76 11.10 13.97
CA GLN A 172 -16.29 11.24 13.92
C GLN A 172 -15.62 10.75 15.21
N ALA A 173 -16.24 11.04 16.35
CA ALA A 173 -15.83 10.60 17.68
C ALA A 173 -17.02 10.04 18.45
N LEU A 174 -16.78 8.98 19.21
CA LEU A 174 -17.60 8.65 20.36
C LEU A 174 -17.35 9.71 21.44
N VAL A 175 -18.41 10.25 22.01
CA VAL A 175 -18.35 11.30 23.05
C VAL A 175 -19.07 10.84 24.31
N ASP A 176 -18.59 11.27 25.47
CA ASP A 176 -19.30 11.07 26.74
C ASP A 176 -20.43 12.10 26.92
N LYS A 177 -21.10 12.05 28.08
CA LYS A 177 -22.22 12.95 28.43
C LYS A 177 -21.82 14.43 28.49
N ASP A 178 -20.54 14.71 28.73
CA ASP A 178 -19.98 16.06 28.83
C ASP A 178 -19.41 16.53 27.48
N GLY A 179 -19.53 15.72 26.42
CA GLY A 179 -19.04 16.02 25.08
C GLY A 179 -17.54 15.77 24.91
N LYS A 180 -16.87 15.13 25.87
CA LYS A 180 -15.45 14.77 25.75
C LYS A 180 -15.31 13.64 24.73
N ARG A 181 -14.42 13.83 23.76
CA ARG A 181 -14.09 12.83 22.74
C ARG A 181 -13.34 11.65 23.37
N LEU A 182 -13.88 10.45 23.18
CA LEU A 182 -13.38 9.20 23.76
C LEU A 182 -12.61 8.38 22.72
N LEU A 183 -13.30 7.87 21.69
CA LEU A 183 -12.78 6.92 20.70
C LEU A 183 -13.11 7.35 19.28
N SER A 184 -12.26 6.98 18.31
CA SER A 184 -12.48 7.23 16.89
C SER A 184 -13.64 6.43 16.29
N TRP A 185 -14.26 6.94 15.23
CA TRP A 185 -15.12 6.18 14.30
C TRP A 185 -14.51 4.84 13.89
N ARG A 186 -13.17 4.76 13.79
CA ARG A 186 -12.43 3.53 13.45
C ARG A 186 -12.64 2.41 14.48
N VAL A 187 -12.90 2.74 15.75
CA VAL A 187 -13.24 1.73 16.77
C VAL A 187 -14.69 1.27 16.58
N LEU A 188 -15.60 2.20 16.28
CA LEU A 188 -17.04 1.92 16.14
C LEU A 188 -17.34 0.95 14.99
N ILE A 189 -16.54 0.95 13.92
CA ILE A 189 -16.78 0.07 12.77
C ILE A 189 -16.06 -1.29 12.85
N LEU A 190 -15.27 -1.57 13.90
CA LEU A 190 -14.55 -2.83 14.04
C LEU A 190 -15.42 -4.09 13.89
N PRO A 191 -16.66 -4.16 14.44
CA PRO A 191 -17.53 -5.32 14.24
C PRO A 191 -17.83 -5.61 12.77
N TYR A 192 -17.86 -4.58 11.92
CA TYR A 192 -18.15 -4.67 10.49
C TYR A 192 -16.89 -4.88 9.63
N LEU A 193 -15.72 -4.94 10.26
CA LEU A 193 -14.43 -5.31 9.66
C LEU A 193 -13.98 -6.71 10.11
N ASP A 194 -14.90 -7.56 10.57
CA ASP A 194 -14.60 -8.89 11.16
C ASP A 194 -13.67 -8.82 12.38
N ASN A 195 -13.67 -7.69 13.11
CA ASN A 195 -12.84 -7.44 14.29
C ASN A 195 -13.68 -7.33 15.58
N LEU A 196 -14.82 -8.05 15.67
CA LEU A 196 -15.66 -8.08 16.87
C LEU A 196 -14.90 -8.47 18.16
N PRO A 197 -13.98 -9.46 18.17
CA PRO A 197 -13.23 -9.80 19.38
C PRO A 197 -12.31 -8.67 19.87
N LEU A 198 -11.78 -7.85 18.95
CA LEU A 198 -11.00 -6.66 19.31
C LEU A 198 -11.91 -5.55 19.83
N TYR A 199 -13.06 -5.34 19.19
CA TYR A 199 -14.07 -4.36 19.64
C TYR A 199 -14.51 -4.60 21.09
N GLN A 200 -14.79 -5.85 21.45
CA GLN A 200 -15.23 -6.24 22.80
C GLN A 200 -14.18 -5.98 23.89
N GLN A 201 -12.91 -5.78 23.52
CA GLN A 201 -11.85 -5.46 24.49
C GLN A 201 -11.82 -3.97 24.84
N PHE A 202 -12.42 -3.09 24.03
CA PHE A 202 -12.43 -1.65 24.33
C PHE A 202 -13.41 -1.31 25.46
N HIS A 203 -13.00 -0.41 26.35
CA HIS A 203 -13.92 0.29 27.24
C HIS A 203 -14.44 1.53 26.52
N LEU A 204 -15.70 1.46 26.06
CA LEU A 204 -16.29 2.49 25.20
C LEU A 204 -16.63 3.79 25.94
N ASP A 205 -16.70 3.74 27.27
CA ASP A 205 -16.89 4.86 28.17
C ASP A 205 -15.57 5.53 28.62
N GLU A 206 -14.44 5.00 28.14
CA GLU A 206 -13.10 5.53 28.41
C GLU A 206 -12.44 6.15 27.17
N PRO A 207 -11.58 7.16 27.31
CA PRO A 207 -10.84 7.70 26.19
C PRO A 207 -9.82 6.70 25.63
N TRP A 208 -9.39 6.93 24.39
CA TRP A 208 -8.42 6.11 23.68
C TRP A 208 -7.07 5.93 24.41
N ASP A 209 -6.69 6.91 25.23
CA ASP A 209 -5.45 6.96 26.02
C ASP A 209 -5.62 6.56 27.48
N SER A 210 -6.76 5.96 27.84
CA SER A 210 -6.92 5.38 29.17
C SER A 210 -5.89 4.26 29.41
N PRO A 211 -5.53 3.97 30.68
CA PRO A 211 -4.61 2.88 31.01
C PRO A 211 -5.01 1.51 30.43
N HIS A 212 -6.30 1.32 30.14
CA HIS A 212 -6.83 0.12 29.48
C HIS A 212 -6.74 0.22 27.96
N ASN A 213 -7.41 1.22 27.35
CA ASN A 213 -7.55 1.32 25.90
C ASN A 213 -6.22 1.57 25.17
N ILE A 214 -5.25 2.24 25.80
CA ILE A 214 -3.95 2.53 25.18
C ILE A 214 -3.19 1.26 24.79
N LYS A 215 -3.43 0.14 25.49
CA LYS A 215 -2.80 -1.16 25.20
C LYS A 215 -3.29 -1.78 23.89
N LEU A 216 -4.49 -1.39 23.43
CA LEU A 216 -5.11 -1.91 22.22
C LEU A 216 -4.63 -1.19 20.95
N VAL A 217 -3.91 -0.06 21.08
CA VAL A 217 -3.39 0.73 19.95
C VAL A 217 -2.51 -0.11 19.01
N SER A 218 -1.70 -1.00 19.55
CA SER A 218 -0.82 -1.88 18.77
C SER A 218 -1.55 -2.97 17.99
N SER A 219 -2.83 -3.21 18.28
CA SER A 219 -3.67 -4.22 17.63
C SER A 219 -4.40 -3.67 16.39
N MET A 220 -3.74 -2.78 15.63
CA MET A 220 -4.35 -2.09 14.50
C MET A 220 -4.76 -3.06 13.37
N PRO A 221 -6.06 -3.08 12.97
CA PRO A 221 -6.55 -3.89 11.86
C PRO A 221 -5.84 -3.63 10.53
N PHE A 222 -5.83 -4.64 9.66
CA PHE A 222 -5.20 -4.54 8.34
C PHE A 222 -5.84 -3.45 7.46
N ALA A 223 -7.17 -3.27 7.54
CA ALA A 223 -7.88 -2.25 6.77
C ALA A 223 -7.41 -0.81 7.04
N TYR A 224 -6.80 -0.55 8.21
CA TYR A 224 -6.26 0.78 8.53
C TYR A 224 -4.79 0.95 8.14
N ARG A 225 -4.17 -0.06 7.54
CA ARG A 225 -2.80 0.03 7.04
C ARG A 225 -2.86 0.64 5.64
N GLY A 226 -2.36 1.87 5.50
CA GLY A 226 -2.19 2.53 4.21
C GLY A 226 -1.03 1.95 3.40
N SER A 227 -0.89 2.45 2.18
CA SER A 227 0.28 2.20 1.35
C SER A 227 1.53 2.62 2.12
N GLN A 228 2.53 1.75 2.10
CA GLN A 228 3.84 2.02 2.71
C GLN A 228 3.81 2.22 4.24
N THR A 229 2.77 1.77 4.94
CA THR A 229 2.79 1.75 6.41
C THR A 229 3.93 0.83 6.87
N ASP A 230 4.95 1.41 7.49
CA ASP A 230 6.07 0.63 8.02
C ASP A 230 5.71 -0.08 9.33
N GLU A 231 6.56 -1.03 9.75
CA GLU A 231 6.32 -1.84 10.94
C GLU A 231 6.30 -1.00 12.23
N GLN A 232 7.06 0.10 12.27
CA GLN A 232 7.10 0.99 13.42
C GLN A 232 5.78 1.75 13.56
N ALA A 233 5.23 2.24 12.44
CA ALA A 233 3.90 2.82 12.37
C ALA A 233 2.82 1.82 12.76
N ILE A 234 2.90 0.56 12.32
CA ILE A 234 1.96 -0.50 12.71
C ILE A 234 2.00 -0.74 14.22
N LYS A 235 3.19 -0.91 14.80
CA LYS A 235 3.37 -1.13 16.26
C LYS A 235 2.88 0.07 17.07
N ALA A 236 3.06 1.28 16.55
CA ALA A 236 2.58 2.52 17.15
C ALA A 236 1.09 2.81 16.85
N GLY A 237 0.39 1.93 16.12
CA GLY A 237 -1.01 2.12 15.73
C GLY A 237 -1.26 3.36 14.87
N ARG A 238 -0.29 3.74 14.04
CA ARG A 238 -0.37 4.92 13.17
C ARG A 238 -0.99 4.55 11.83
N THR A 239 -2.04 5.27 11.45
CA THR A 239 -2.75 5.12 10.18
C THR A 239 -2.76 6.43 9.38
N ARG A 240 -2.86 6.29 8.06
CA ARG A 240 -3.14 7.37 7.11
C ARG A 240 -4.61 7.38 6.66
N MET A 241 -5.37 6.32 6.95
CA MET A 241 -6.79 6.22 6.59
C MET A 241 -7.59 7.15 7.49
N THR A 242 -8.18 8.21 6.94
CA THR A 242 -8.70 9.32 7.72
C THR A 242 -9.90 10.00 7.08
N ALA A 243 -10.77 10.58 7.91
CA ALA A 243 -11.86 11.39 7.42
C ALA A 243 -11.33 12.80 7.04
N PRO A 244 -11.59 13.31 5.83
CA PRO A 244 -11.19 14.67 5.50
C PRO A 244 -12.14 15.68 6.18
N LEU A 245 -11.64 16.43 7.15
CA LEU A 245 -12.44 17.35 7.94
C LEU A 245 -12.48 18.76 7.33
N THR A 246 -13.67 19.16 6.92
CA THR A 246 -14.08 20.55 6.63
C THR A 246 -15.43 20.82 7.30
N LYS A 247 -15.83 22.09 7.44
CA LYS A 247 -17.17 22.44 7.94
C LYS A 247 -18.32 21.82 7.11
N ASP A 248 -18.05 21.47 5.85
CA ASP A 248 -19.04 20.97 4.90
C ASP A 248 -18.94 19.46 4.67
N SER A 249 -17.90 18.80 5.22
CA SER A 249 -17.65 17.36 5.06
C SER A 249 -18.56 16.46 5.89
N VAL A 250 -18.62 15.18 5.49
CA VAL A 250 -19.39 14.11 6.13
C VAL A 250 -19.13 14.02 7.64
N PHE A 251 -17.87 14.11 8.06
CA PHE A 251 -17.45 13.94 9.45
C PHE A 251 -17.10 15.25 10.16
N GLY A 252 -17.07 16.38 9.46
CA GLY A 252 -16.73 17.68 10.04
C GLY A 252 -17.93 18.47 10.58
N ARG A 253 -19.16 18.01 10.32
CA ARG A 253 -20.37 18.61 10.88
C ARG A 253 -20.64 18.10 12.31
N PRO A 254 -21.06 18.97 13.23
CA PRO A 254 -21.45 18.55 14.57
C PRO A 254 -22.71 17.67 14.52
N GLY A 255 -22.76 16.61 15.35
CA GLY A 255 -23.92 15.73 15.45
C GLY A 255 -23.55 14.28 15.78
N SER A 256 -24.57 13.42 15.84
CA SER A 256 -24.41 11.99 16.14
C SER A 256 -24.00 11.13 14.94
N GLY A 257 -23.80 11.72 13.76
CA GLY A 257 -23.44 11.04 12.52
C GLY A 257 -24.22 11.55 11.30
N MET A 258 -23.71 11.28 10.10
CA MET A 258 -24.29 11.74 8.84
C MET A 258 -25.25 10.70 8.25
N LYS A 259 -26.46 11.12 7.85
CA LYS A 259 -27.40 10.24 7.14
C LYS A 259 -27.13 10.29 5.64
N ILE A 260 -27.26 9.16 4.95
CA ILE A 260 -27.08 9.13 3.48
C ILE A 260 -28.05 10.10 2.78
N GLN A 261 -29.29 10.23 3.25
CA GLN A 261 -30.28 11.15 2.65
C GLN A 261 -29.92 12.63 2.82
N SER A 262 -29.00 12.95 3.74
CA SER A 262 -28.52 14.32 3.97
C SER A 262 -27.34 14.69 3.06
N ILE A 263 -26.85 13.76 2.23
CA ILE A 263 -25.78 13.99 1.26
C ILE A 263 -26.43 14.44 -0.06
N LEU A 264 -26.72 15.74 -0.14
CA LEU A 264 -27.48 16.36 -1.23
C LEU A 264 -26.69 16.45 -2.54
N ASP A 265 -25.35 16.50 -2.47
CA ASP A 265 -24.47 16.50 -3.66
C ASP A 265 -24.38 15.13 -4.35
N GLY A 266 -24.94 14.10 -3.70
CA GLY A 266 -24.96 12.72 -4.17
C GLY A 266 -23.80 11.89 -3.61
N THR A 267 -24.12 10.67 -3.19
CA THR A 267 -23.15 9.77 -2.54
C THR A 267 -21.95 9.43 -3.41
N SER A 268 -22.14 9.38 -4.73
CA SER A 268 -21.08 9.13 -5.71
C SER A 268 -20.22 10.35 -6.04
N ASN A 269 -20.51 11.52 -5.44
CA ASN A 269 -19.77 12.76 -5.65
C ASN A 269 -19.14 13.29 -4.35
N THR A 270 -19.34 12.61 -3.22
CA THR A 270 -18.86 13.08 -1.91
C THR A 270 -17.84 12.10 -1.33
N LEU A 271 -16.65 12.59 -1.00
CA LEU A 271 -15.59 11.85 -0.34
C LEU A 271 -15.99 11.53 1.10
N MET A 272 -15.76 10.28 1.50
CA MET A 272 -16.04 9.80 2.85
C MET A 272 -14.74 9.62 3.64
N ILE A 273 -13.82 8.77 3.15
CA ILE A 273 -12.52 8.48 3.79
C ILE A 273 -11.42 8.60 2.75
N VAL A 274 -10.29 9.17 3.13
CA VAL A 274 -9.11 9.38 2.30
C VAL A 274 -7.88 8.74 2.93
N GLU A 275 -6.90 8.39 2.10
CA GLU A 275 -5.54 8.16 2.55
C GLU A 275 -4.79 9.51 2.55
N ALA A 276 -4.41 10.01 3.72
CA ALA A 276 -3.68 11.27 3.85
C ALA A 276 -2.22 11.17 3.36
N ALA A 277 -1.54 12.31 3.21
CA ALA A 277 -0.13 12.37 2.82
C ALA A 277 0.79 11.59 3.80
N PRO A 278 1.98 11.14 3.38
CA PRO A 278 2.85 10.27 4.19
C PRO A 278 3.29 10.86 5.55
N ASP A 279 3.37 12.18 5.67
CA ASP A 279 3.67 12.92 6.90
C ASP A 279 2.44 13.06 7.83
N GLN A 280 1.24 12.87 7.29
CA GLN A 280 -0.02 12.97 8.01
C GLN A 280 -0.45 11.61 8.54
N THR A 281 -0.11 11.34 9.81
CA THR A 281 -0.41 10.06 10.46
C THR A 281 -1.12 10.24 11.80
N PHE A 282 -2.07 9.36 12.09
CA PHE A 282 -2.98 9.43 13.24
C PHE A 282 -2.95 8.14 14.03
N ILE A 283 -3.14 8.21 15.35
CA ILE A 283 -3.36 6.98 16.15
C ILE A 283 -4.78 6.50 15.85
N TRP A 284 -4.95 5.27 15.38
CA TRP A 284 -6.24 4.81 14.84
C TRP A 284 -7.38 4.77 15.88
N THR A 285 -7.08 4.62 17.17
CA THR A 285 -8.09 4.68 18.24
C THR A 285 -8.44 6.11 18.66
N LYS A 286 -7.54 7.06 18.41
CA LYS A 286 -7.71 8.46 18.76
C LYS A 286 -8.69 9.12 17.79
N PRO A 287 -9.69 9.86 18.28
CA PRO A 287 -10.66 10.57 17.43
C PRO A 287 -10.07 11.85 16.80
N ASP A 288 -8.91 11.71 16.15
CA ASP A 288 -8.29 12.75 15.33
C ASP A 288 -8.33 12.31 13.86
N ASP A 289 -8.58 13.27 12.99
CA ASP A 289 -8.59 13.09 11.55
C ASP A 289 -7.96 14.32 10.87
N VAL A 290 -7.75 14.24 9.55
CA VAL A 290 -7.03 15.29 8.82
C VAL A 290 -7.92 16.52 8.64
N VAL A 291 -7.44 17.68 9.09
CA VAL A 291 -8.09 18.96 8.82
C VAL A 291 -7.62 19.48 7.47
N ILE A 292 -8.54 19.69 6.54
CA ILE A 292 -8.21 20.13 5.18
C ILE A 292 -8.00 21.65 5.18
N PRO A 293 -6.81 22.16 4.81
CA PRO A 293 -6.58 23.60 4.69
C PRO A 293 -7.42 24.21 3.57
N ALA A 294 -8.05 25.37 3.81
CA ALA A 294 -8.92 26.03 2.83
C ALA A 294 -8.18 26.50 1.57
N GLU A 295 -6.93 26.95 1.72
CA GLU A 295 -6.12 27.50 0.62
C GLU A 295 -5.45 26.40 -0.22
N ASN A 296 -4.92 25.37 0.45
CA ASN A 296 -4.21 24.27 -0.21
C ASN A 296 -4.64 22.90 0.35
N PRO A 297 -5.80 22.38 -0.10
CA PRO A 297 -6.32 21.09 0.34
C PRO A 297 -5.37 19.91 0.04
N LEU A 298 -4.67 19.97 -1.10
CA LEU A 298 -3.80 18.89 -1.55
C LEU A 298 -2.55 18.72 -0.68
N ALA A 299 -2.10 19.75 0.03
CA ALA A 299 -0.90 19.70 0.86
C ALA A 299 -0.91 18.57 1.91
N VAL A 300 -2.10 18.18 2.39
CA VAL A 300 -2.26 17.15 3.43
C VAL A 300 -2.77 15.81 2.88
N LEU A 301 -3.05 15.74 1.58
CA LEU A 301 -3.60 14.55 0.93
C LEU A 301 -2.61 13.91 -0.05
N LEU A 302 -1.83 14.74 -0.76
CA LEU A 302 -1.02 14.28 -1.87
C LEU A 302 0.09 13.31 -1.45
N ASP A 303 0.14 12.17 -2.13
CA ASP A 303 1.25 11.24 -2.07
C ASP A 303 1.93 11.16 -3.44
N ALA A 304 3.13 11.78 -3.52
CA ALA A 304 3.91 11.84 -4.75
C ALA A 304 4.26 10.46 -5.31
N ALA A 305 4.35 9.42 -4.47
CA ALA A 305 4.67 8.06 -4.92
C ALA A 305 3.54 7.42 -5.73
N VAL A 306 2.31 7.92 -5.60
CA VAL A 306 1.13 7.44 -6.34
C VAL A 306 0.50 8.50 -7.23
N GLN A 307 1.13 9.69 -7.35
CA GLN A 307 0.68 10.82 -8.18
C GLN A 307 -0.76 11.28 -7.87
N GLY A 308 -1.15 11.20 -6.60
CA GLY A 308 -2.53 11.46 -6.17
C GLY A 308 -2.76 11.00 -4.74
N PHE A 309 -4.01 10.64 -4.43
CA PHE A 309 -4.38 10.01 -3.16
C PHE A 309 -5.56 9.06 -3.35
N HIS A 310 -5.61 7.97 -2.58
CA HIS A 310 -6.75 7.07 -2.64
C HIS A 310 -7.87 7.57 -1.74
N ALA A 311 -9.11 7.39 -2.18
CA ALA A 311 -10.27 7.72 -1.39
C ALA A 311 -11.42 6.75 -1.65
N VAL A 312 -12.36 6.70 -0.70
CA VAL A 312 -13.67 6.07 -0.85
C VAL A 312 -14.75 7.14 -0.74
N LEU A 313 -15.72 7.05 -1.63
CA LEU A 313 -16.87 7.94 -1.69
C LEU A 313 -18.01 7.40 -0.81
N CYS A 314 -19.03 8.22 -0.58
CA CYS A 314 -20.18 7.85 0.26
C CYS A 314 -21.07 6.77 -0.37
N ASP A 315 -20.83 6.38 -1.62
CA ASP A 315 -21.46 5.23 -2.27
C ASP A 315 -20.66 3.91 -2.11
N GLY A 316 -19.53 3.96 -1.39
CA GLY A 316 -18.64 2.83 -1.15
C GLY A 316 -17.65 2.57 -2.28
N SER A 317 -17.67 3.33 -3.38
CA SER A 317 -16.69 3.18 -4.46
C SER A 317 -15.35 3.78 -4.05
N ALA A 318 -14.26 3.03 -4.28
CA ALA A 318 -12.90 3.49 -4.01
C ALA A 318 -12.19 3.86 -5.31
N ARG A 319 -11.49 5.00 -5.31
CA ARG A 319 -10.84 5.59 -6.49
C ARG A 319 -9.50 6.22 -6.11
N LEU A 320 -8.62 6.36 -7.11
CA LEU A 320 -7.46 7.23 -7.04
C LEU A 320 -7.88 8.61 -7.52
N ILE A 321 -7.72 9.63 -6.68
CA ILE A 321 -7.90 11.03 -7.06
C ILE A 321 -6.54 11.57 -7.53
N PRO A 322 -6.42 12.04 -8.79
CA PRO A 322 -5.13 12.41 -9.36
C PRO A 322 -4.66 13.75 -8.81
N GLN A 323 -3.34 13.96 -8.78
CA GLN A 323 -2.72 15.22 -8.35
C GLN A 323 -3.08 16.43 -9.24
N SER A 324 -3.58 16.18 -10.44
CA SER A 324 -4.04 17.19 -11.40
C SER A 324 -5.40 17.78 -11.03
N ILE A 325 -6.11 17.23 -10.03
CA ILE A 325 -7.40 17.76 -9.58
C ILE A 325 -7.28 19.23 -9.18
N ASP A 326 -8.16 20.07 -9.69
CA ASP A 326 -8.21 21.46 -9.29
C ASP A 326 -8.82 21.64 -7.90
N SER A 327 -8.45 22.73 -7.22
CA SER A 327 -8.89 23.01 -5.84
C SER A 327 -10.41 23.18 -5.72
N ALA A 328 -11.10 23.67 -6.76
CA ALA A 328 -12.55 23.85 -6.70
C ALA A 328 -13.27 22.51 -6.78
N THR A 329 -12.87 21.62 -7.69
CA THR A 329 -13.42 20.26 -7.79
C THR A 329 -13.13 19.45 -6.52
N LEU A 330 -11.93 19.58 -5.94
CA LEU A 330 -11.64 18.91 -4.67
C LEU A 330 -12.49 19.44 -3.51
N LYS A 331 -12.77 20.75 -3.46
CA LYS A 331 -13.68 21.32 -2.46
C LYS A 331 -15.11 20.83 -2.63
N ALA A 332 -15.59 20.74 -3.86
CA ALA A 332 -16.90 20.16 -4.18
C ALA A 332 -16.98 18.69 -3.72
N LEU A 333 -15.96 17.88 -4.03
CA LEU A 333 -15.84 16.49 -3.57
C LEU A 333 -15.88 16.35 -2.04
N LEU A 334 -15.49 17.37 -1.28
CA LEU A 334 -15.49 17.38 0.18
C LEU A 334 -16.80 17.86 0.79
N SER A 335 -17.72 18.41 -0.01
CA SER A 335 -19.00 18.93 0.46
C SER A 335 -20.10 17.87 0.41
N VAL A 336 -21.06 17.98 1.34
CA VAL A 336 -22.30 17.17 1.31
C VAL A 336 -23.49 17.92 0.68
N ASP A 337 -23.42 19.25 0.54
CA ASP A 337 -24.53 20.10 0.06
C ASP A 337 -24.09 21.40 -0.64
N GLY A 338 -22.93 21.40 -1.31
CA GLY A 338 -22.41 22.54 -2.07
C GLY A 338 -23.15 22.81 -3.40
N GLY A 339 -23.78 21.78 -3.98
CA GLY A 339 -24.60 21.85 -5.19
C GLY A 339 -23.81 21.82 -6.50
N GLU A 340 -22.50 21.62 -6.47
CA GLU A 340 -21.66 21.54 -7.66
C GLU A 340 -21.81 20.19 -8.39
N ARG A 341 -21.74 20.21 -9.73
CA ARG A 341 -21.71 18.98 -10.54
C ARG A 341 -20.28 18.55 -10.80
N ILE A 342 -19.97 17.30 -10.47
CA ILE A 342 -18.65 16.71 -10.66
C ILE A 342 -18.69 15.75 -11.84
N ASP A 343 -17.76 15.95 -12.78
CA ASP A 343 -17.60 15.12 -13.95
C ASP A 343 -16.32 14.31 -13.83
N PHE A 344 -16.45 13.06 -13.38
CA PHE A 344 -15.29 12.19 -13.15
C PHE A 344 -14.57 11.77 -14.44
N ASP A 345 -15.20 11.90 -15.61
CA ASP A 345 -14.54 11.59 -16.88
C ASP A 345 -13.55 12.69 -17.30
N LYS A 346 -13.56 13.84 -16.60
CA LYS A 346 -12.65 14.96 -16.80
C LYS A 346 -11.55 15.07 -15.75
N LEU A 347 -11.52 14.15 -14.78
CA LEU A 347 -10.55 14.12 -13.67
C LEU A 347 -9.25 13.39 -14.02
#